data_AF-A0A1M7DC71-F1
#
_entry.id   AF-A0A1M7DC71-F1
#
_cell.length_a   1.000
_cell.length_b   1.000
_cell.length_c   1.000
_cell.angle_alpha   90.00
_cell.angle_beta   90.00
_cell.angle_gamma   90.00
#
_symmetry.space_group_name_H-M   'P 1'
#
loop_
_entity.id
_entity.type
_entity.pdbx_description
1 polymer ?
#
loop_
_entity_poly.entity_id
_entity_poly.type
_entity_poly.pdbx_seq_one_letter_code
_entity_poly.pdbx_strand_id
1 'polypeptide(L)'
;MMMPPAQPVAAPVSGPSLRDIHLPPEPSWWPPAPGWWLLAGLLMLALLGAIWLWRKHRRAQQQRRQVLHELDRLVMQHQRDGDQAALASGLHQLLRRVARKHDALAAQQRGEAWRQTLARMPVDAVTLGRLLALDQQIYRPPSSFDHAAAVTAVRQWLRLALKPATWRRTTQEQAHA
;
A
#
# COMPACT_ATOMS: atom_id res chain seq x y z
N MET A 1 73.56 23.13 90.43
CA MET A 1 74.21 22.15 89.53
C MET A 1 73.07 21.42 88.83
N MET A 2 72.81 21.50 87.53
CA MET A 2 73.50 22.05 86.36
C MET A 2 72.43 22.52 85.34
N MET A 3 72.76 23.51 84.50
CA MET A 3 72.06 23.76 83.23
C MET A 3 72.70 22.89 82.10
N PRO A 4 72.29 23.00 80.82
CA PRO A 4 71.72 21.97 79.95
C PRO A 4 72.76 21.46 78.92
N PRO A 5 72.36 20.67 77.90
CA PRO A 5 72.73 21.12 76.56
C PRO A 5 71.58 21.10 75.53
N ALA A 6 71.38 22.29 74.96
CA ALA A 6 71.14 22.64 73.58
C ALA A 6 70.92 21.55 72.49
N GLN A 7 69.75 21.66 71.83
CA GLN A 7 69.51 21.70 70.35
C GLN A 7 69.56 20.34 69.59
N PRO A 8 68.91 20.16 68.40
CA PRO A 8 68.55 21.21 67.42
C PRO A 8 67.27 21.00 66.54
N VAL A 9 67.07 21.98 65.65
CA VAL A 9 66.45 21.95 64.31
C VAL A 9 64.91 22.02 64.17
N ALA A 10 64.51 23.11 63.52
CA ALA A 10 63.21 23.37 62.95
C ALA A 10 62.95 22.61 61.63
N ALA A 11 61.66 22.36 61.38
CA ALA A 11 60.97 22.18 60.09
C ALA A 11 61.04 20.80 59.39
N PRO A 12 60.02 20.44 58.58
CA PRO A 12 58.86 21.23 58.18
C PRO A 12 57.54 20.71 58.76
N VAL A 13 56.58 21.63 58.80
CA VAL A 13 55.16 21.35 58.94
C VAL A 13 54.77 20.26 57.94
N SER A 14 54.33 19.11 58.44
CA SER A 14 53.61 18.13 57.63
C SER A 14 52.27 18.75 57.29
N GLY A 15 52.23 19.53 56.21
CA GLY A 15 50.98 19.92 55.58
C GLY A 15 50.18 18.66 55.23
N PRO A 16 48.85 18.70 55.28
CA PRO A 16 48.03 17.54 54.97
C PRO A 16 48.43 16.99 53.60
N SER A 17 48.85 15.72 53.56
CA SER A 17 49.11 15.02 52.30
C SER A 17 47.87 15.17 51.42
N LEU A 18 48.01 15.86 50.28
CA LEU A 18 46.99 15.86 49.25
C LEU A 18 46.81 14.42 48.82
N ARG A 19 45.71 13.81 49.26
CA ARG A 19 45.27 12.53 48.76
C ARG A 19 44.94 12.73 47.29
N ASP A 20 45.65 12.01 46.44
CA ASP A 20 45.37 11.90 45.02
C ASP A 20 43.86 11.76 44.83
N ILE A 21 43.26 12.71 44.13
CA ILE A 21 41.86 12.66 43.78
C ILE A 21 41.80 11.61 42.69
N HIS A 22 41.49 10.36 43.07
CA HIS A 22 41.04 9.37 42.10
C HIS A 22 39.84 9.96 41.37
N LEU A 23 40.04 10.43 40.13
CA LEU A 23 38.94 10.69 39.24
C LEU A 23 38.15 9.38 39.15
N PRO A 24 36.83 9.38 39.40
CA PRO A 24 36.05 8.19 39.18
C PRO A 24 36.30 7.77 37.72
N PRO A 25 36.52 6.47 37.45
CA PRO A 25 36.70 5.99 36.08
C PRO A 25 35.57 6.56 35.23
N GLU A 26 35.92 7.06 34.04
CA GLU A 26 34.98 7.65 33.08
C GLU A 26 33.68 6.86 33.11
N PRO A 27 32.50 7.51 33.24
CA PRO A 27 31.24 6.79 33.38
C PRO A 27 31.14 5.82 32.21
N SER A 28 31.39 4.55 32.52
CA SER A 28 31.23 3.45 31.60
C SER A 28 29.81 3.59 31.10
N TRP A 29 29.70 3.82 29.80
CA TRP A 29 28.52 4.21 29.01
C TRP A 29 27.40 3.15 29.06
N TRP A 30 27.00 2.76 30.27
CA TRP A 30 26.37 1.51 30.65
C TRP A 30 25.05 1.76 31.37
N PRO A 31 24.10 0.84 31.24
CA PRO A 31 23.47 0.49 29.98
C PRO A 31 22.54 1.65 29.56
N PRO A 32 22.29 1.88 28.26
CA PRO A 32 21.14 2.72 27.88
C PRO A 32 19.93 2.12 28.61
N ALA A 33 19.34 2.90 29.52
CA ALA A 33 18.30 2.45 30.44
C ALA A 33 17.31 1.55 29.70
N PRO A 34 16.77 0.46 30.31
CA PRO A 34 15.97 -0.55 29.61
C PRO A 34 14.82 0.01 28.74
N GLY A 35 14.39 1.25 29.00
CA GLY A 35 13.49 2.02 28.13
C GLY A 35 13.98 2.24 26.68
N TRP A 36 15.29 2.25 26.41
CA TRP A 36 15.82 2.32 25.04
C TRP A 36 15.61 1.02 24.28
N TRP A 37 15.65 -0.12 24.95
CA TRP A 37 15.29 -1.40 24.33
C TRP A 37 13.80 -1.46 24.01
N LEU A 38 12.95 -0.89 24.87
CA LEU A 38 11.53 -0.71 24.57
C LEU A 38 11.32 0.24 23.37
N LEU A 39 12.05 1.35 23.32
CA LEU A 39 11.99 2.31 22.21
C LEU A 39 12.48 1.68 20.90
N ALA A 40 13.60 0.96 20.94
CA ALA A 40 14.15 0.23 19.80
C ALA A 40 13.19 -0.86 19.33
N GLY A 41 12.58 -1.60 20.26
CA GLY A 41 11.56 -2.60 19.96
C GLY A 41 10.32 -1.97 19.31
N LEU A 42 9.83 -0.86 19.86
CA LEU A 42 8.70 -0.11 19.29
C LEU A 42 9.02 0.42 17.90
N LEU A 43 10.22 0.98 17.70
CA LEU A 43 10.68 1.47 16.40
C LEU A 43 10.82 0.33 15.39
N MET A 44 11.33 -0.82 15.82
CA MET A 44 11.40 -2.04 15.00
C MET A 44 10.01 -2.50 14.58
N LEU A 45 9.05 -2.59 15.52
CA LEU A 45 7.66 -2.95 15.23
C LEU A 45 7.01 -1.95 14.27
N ALA A 46 7.21 -0.65 14.49
CA ALA A 46 6.70 0.40 13.61
C ALA A 46 7.28 0.26 12.19
N LEU A 47 8.58 -0.03 12.08
CA LEU A 47 9.25 -0.22 10.80
C LEU A 47 8.75 -1.48 10.08
N LEU A 48 8.60 -2.60 10.79
CA LEU A 48 8.03 -3.83 10.24
C LEU A 48 6.58 -3.60 9.78
N GLY A 49 5.77 -2.91 10.59
CA GLY A 49 4.40 -2.52 10.25
C GLY A 49 4.37 -1.67 8.98
N ALA A 50 5.20 -0.62 8.92
CA ALA A 50 5.30 0.25 7.76
C ALA A 50 5.73 -0.50 6.50
N ILE A 51 6.73 -1.39 6.59
CA ILE A 51 7.18 -2.23 5.47
C ILE A 51 6.07 -3.18 5.03
N TRP A 52 5.34 -3.78 5.97
CA TRP A 52 4.26 -4.72 5.66
C TRP A 52 3.09 -4.02 4.97
N LEU A 53 2.64 -2.88 5.50
CA LEU A 53 1.64 -2.02 4.86
C LEU A 53 2.12 -1.57 3.47
N TRP A 54 3.36 -1.10 3.36
CA TRP A 54 3.91 -0.66 2.08
C TRP A 54 3.96 -1.80 1.06
N ARG A 55 4.40 -3.02 1.45
CA ARG A 55 4.38 -4.19 0.57
C ARG A 55 2.96 -4.57 0.16
N LYS A 56 1.99 -4.54 1.07
CA LYS A 56 0.58 -4.81 0.78
C LYS A 56 0.02 -3.81 -0.23
N HIS A 57 0.27 -2.51 -0.01
CA HIS A 57 -0.12 -1.46 -0.94
C HIS A 57 0.59 -1.61 -2.29
N ARG A 58 1.89 -1.90 -2.31
CA ARG A 58 2.68 -2.04 -3.53
C ARG A 58 2.25 -3.25 -4.36
N ARG A 59 1.95 -4.38 -3.72
CA ARG A 59 1.38 -5.56 -4.40
C ARG A 59 0.04 -5.25 -5.03
N ALA A 60 -0.85 -4.56 -4.31
CA ALA A 60 -2.13 -4.12 -4.87
C ALA A 60 -1.90 -3.21 -6.10
N GLN A 61 -1.01 -2.21 -5.99
CA GLN A 61 -0.67 -1.29 -7.08
C GLN A 61 -0.04 -2.00 -8.29
N GLN A 62 0.84 -2.98 -8.07
CA GLN A 62 1.43 -3.78 -9.14
C GLN A 62 0.38 -4.58 -9.89
N GLN A 63 -0.57 -5.20 -9.20
CA GLN A 63 -1.69 -5.88 -9.86
C GLN A 63 -2.52 -4.90 -10.70
N ARG A 64 -2.72 -3.66 -10.23
CA ARG A 64 -3.40 -2.63 -11.04
C ARG A 64 -2.67 -2.34 -12.32
N ARG A 65 -1.36 -2.14 -12.22
CA ARG A 65 -0.50 -1.83 -13.37
C ARG A 65 -0.50 -2.99 -14.35
N GLN A 66 -0.43 -4.23 -13.89
CA GLN A 66 -0.50 -5.41 -14.75
C GLN A 66 -1.80 -5.46 -15.55
N VAL A 67 -2.95 -5.24 -14.91
CA VAL A 67 -4.26 -5.22 -15.58
C VAL A 67 -4.34 -4.10 -16.62
N LEU A 68 -3.84 -2.90 -16.29
CA LEU A 68 -3.82 -1.78 -17.24
C LEU A 68 -2.84 -2.02 -18.40
N HIS A 69 -1.68 -2.63 -18.14
CA HIS A 69 -0.76 -3.04 -19.20
C HIS A 69 -1.35 -4.10 -20.12
N GLU A 70 -2.16 -5.02 -19.59
CA GLU A 70 -2.85 -6.03 -20.40
C GLU A 70 -3.91 -5.39 -21.30
N LEU A 71 -4.63 -4.37 -20.80
CA LEU A 71 -5.50 -3.52 -21.64
C LEU A 71 -4.70 -2.82 -22.74
N ASP A 72 -3.55 -2.21 -22.42
CA ASP A 72 -2.73 -1.52 -23.43
C ASP A 72 -2.17 -2.49 -24.48
N ARG A 73 -1.83 -3.72 -24.08
CA ARG A 73 -1.43 -4.79 -25.01
C ARG A 73 -2.55 -5.16 -25.97
N LEU A 74 -3.77 -5.32 -25.47
CA LEU A 74 -4.96 -5.60 -26.31
C LEU A 74 -5.17 -4.48 -27.35
N VAL A 75 -5.04 -3.22 -26.93
CA VAL A 75 -5.16 -2.06 -27.83
C VAL A 75 -4.04 -2.05 -28.89
N MET A 76 -2.80 -2.32 -28.49
CA MET A 76 -1.68 -2.39 -29.44
C MET A 76 -1.80 -3.56 -30.41
N GLN A 77 -2.32 -4.70 -29.96
CA GLN A 77 -2.56 -5.84 -30.83
C GLN A 77 -3.67 -5.52 -31.85
N HIS A 78 -4.75 -4.88 -31.41
CA HIS A 78 -5.80 -4.41 -32.31
C HIS A 78 -5.27 -3.43 -33.36
N GLN A 79 -4.35 -2.53 -33.00
CA GLN A 79 -3.73 -1.61 -33.97
C GLN A 79 -2.91 -2.34 -35.05
N ARG A 80 -2.41 -3.55 -34.77
CA ARG A 80 -1.67 -4.35 -35.75
C ARG A 80 -2.58 -5.26 -36.59
N ASP A 81 -3.49 -5.96 -35.93
CA ASP A 81 -4.30 -7.01 -36.55
C ASP A 81 -5.61 -6.46 -37.14
N GLY A 82 -6.05 -5.27 -36.71
CA GLY A 82 -7.32 -4.66 -37.11
C GLY A 82 -8.57 -5.39 -36.59
N ASP A 83 -8.39 -6.48 -35.83
CA ASP A 83 -9.50 -7.33 -35.37
C ASP A 83 -10.26 -6.68 -34.21
N GLN A 84 -11.42 -6.14 -34.54
CA GLN A 84 -12.35 -5.49 -33.62
C GLN A 84 -13.02 -6.49 -32.66
N ALA A 85 -13.31 -7.71 -33.12
CA ALA A 85 -13.97 -8.73 -32.32
C ALA A 85 -13.04 -9.30 -31.25
N ALA A 86 -11.76 -9.48 -31.59
CA ALA A 86 -10.73 -9.87 -30.65
C ALA A 86 -10.54 -8.81 -29.54
N LEU A 87 -10.52 -7.53 -29.91
CA LEU A 87 -10.43 -6.42 -28.95
C LEU A 87 -11.62 -6.41 -27.99
N ALA A 88 -12.85 -6.47 -28.51
CA ALA A 88 -14.07 -6.46 -27.70
C ALA A 88 -14.14 -7.65 -26.73
N SER A 89 -13.78 -8.85 -27.20
CA SER A 89 -13.72 -10.05 -26.38
C SER A 89 -12.68 -9.94 -25.27
N GLY A 90 -11.48 -9.43 -25.58
CA GLY A 90 -10.42 -9.22 -24.59
C GLY A 90 -10.79 -8.18 -23.53
N LEU A 91 -11.39 -7.07 -23.95
CA LEU A 91 -11.91 -6.04 -23.04
C LEU A 91 -12.95 -6.62 -22.06
N HIS A 92 -13.91 -7.40 -22.56
CA HIS A 92 -14.94 -8.01 -21.71
C HIS A 92 -14.38 -9.07 -20.76
N GLN A 93 -13.46 -9.93 -21.22
CA GLN A 93 -12.80 -10.90 -20.35
C GLN A 93 -12.04 -10.21 -19.22
N LEU A 94 -11.34 -9.11 -19.52
CA LEU A 94 -10.58 -8.35 -18.53
C LEU A 94 -11.52 -7.66 -17.53
N LEU A 95 -12.64 -7.11 -18.00
CA LEU A 95 -13.70 -6.55 -17.15
C LEU A 95 -14.26 -7.60 -16.18
N ARG A 96 -14.63 -8.78 -16.67
CA ARG A 96 -15.12 -9.91 -15.85
C ARG A 96 -14.09 -10.41 -14.85
N ARG A 97 -12.82 -10.53 -15.26
CA ARG A 97 -11.71 -10.96 -14.38
C ARG A 97 -11.56 -10.01 -13.20
N VAL A 98 -11.67 -8.70 -13.42
CA VAL A 98 -11.58 -7.70 -12.35
C VAL A 98 -12.86 -7.68 -11.51
N ALA A 99 -14.05 -7.75 -12.12
CA ALA A 99 -15.30 -7.83 -11.37
C ALA A 99 -15.32 -9.02 -10.39
N ARG A 100 -14.81 -10.19 -10.81
CA ARG A 100 -14.69 -11.39 -9.98
C ARG A 100 -13.83 -11.18 -8.71
N LYS A 101 -12.85 -10.27 -8.75
CA LYS A 101 -12.04 -9.97 -7.56
C LYS A 101 -12.82 -9.23 -6.46
N HIS A 102 -13.89 -8.53 -6.84
CA HIS A 102 -14.71 -7.74 -5.91
C HIS A 102 -16.01 -8.44 -5.54
N ASP A 103 -16.59 -9.20 -6.47
CA ASP A 103 -17.79 -9.98 -6.26
C ASP A 103 -17.61 -11.36 -6.92
N ALA A 104 -17.55 -12.42 -6.09
CA ALA A 104 -17.40 -13.79 -6.57
C ALA A 104 -18.56 -14.22 -7.48
N LEU A 105 -19.76 -13.66 -7.28
CA LEU A 105 -20.96 -13.93 -8.08
C LEU A 105 -20.96 -13.20 -9.42
N ALA A 106 -20.13 -12.16 -9.59
CA ALA A 106 -20.03 -11.41 -10.85
C ALA A 106 -19.60 -12.28 -12.05
N ALA A 107 -18.99 -13.43 -11.79
CA ALA A 107 -18.61 -14.39 -12.83
C ALA A 107 -19.80 -15.06 -13.52
N GLN A 108 -20.91 -15.27 -12.81
CA GLN A 108 -22.12 -15.94 -13.31
C GLN A 108 -23.22 -14.96 -13.71
N GLN A 109 -23.13 -13.70 -13.26
CA GLN A 109 -24.11 -12.67 -13.58
C GLN A 109 -24.08 -12.32 -15.08
N ARG A 110 -25.28 -12.19 -15.65
CA ARG A 110 -25.56 -11.73 -17.02
C ARG A 110 -26.71 -10.73 -16.99
N GLY A 111 -26.80 -9.86 -17.99
CA GLY A 111 -27.92 -8.92 -18.14
C GLY A 111 -28.04 -7.93 -16.97
N GLU A 112 -29.19 -7.90 -16.30
CA GLU A 112 -29.50 -6.93 -15.24
C GLU A 112 -28.56 -7.04 -14.03
N ALA A 113 -28.25 -8.26 -13.60
CA ALA A 113 -27.36 -8.48 -12.48
C ALA A 113 -25.93 -8.01 -12.78
N TRP A 114 -25.49 -8.15 -14.04
CA TRP A 114 -24.21 -7.62 -14.49
C TRP A 114 -24.19 -6.09 -14.50
N ARG A 115 -25.28 -5.45 -14.97
CA ARG A 115 -25.45 -4.00 -14.90
C ARG A 115 -25.35 -3.49 -13.47
N GLN A 116 -26.05 -4.12 -12.53
CA GLN A 116 -26.02 -3.74 -11.12
C GLN A 116 -24.60 -3.83 -10.54
N THR A 117 -23.85 -4.87 -10.89
CA THR A 117 -22.46 -5.02 -10.45
C THR A 117 -21.55 -3.94 -11.03
N LEU A 118 -21.73 -3.56 -12.30
CA LEU A 118 -20.99 -2.43 -12.88
C LEU A 118 -21.38 -1.10 -12.23
N ALA A 119 -22.67 -0.92 -11.90
CA ALA A 119 -23.22 0.27 -11.25
C ALA A 119 -22.82 0.42 -9.77
N ARG A 120 -22.27 -0.63 -9.12
CA ARG A 120 -21.67 -0.49 -7.77
C ARG A 120 -20.47 0.45 -7.74
N MET A 121 -19.86 0.71 -8.90
CA MET A 121 -18.82 1.72 -9.02
C MET A 121 -19.40 3.09 -9.35
N PRO A 122 -18.79 4.18 -8.86
CA PRO A 122 -19.16 5.53 -9.22
C PRO A 122 -18.68 5.84 -10.65
N VAL A 123 -19.31 5.23 -11.65
CA VAL A 123 -19.11 5.51 -13.07
C VAL A 123 -20.30 6.27 -13.64
N ASP A 124 -20.02 7.18 -14.57
CA ASP A 124 -21.06 7.96 -15.24
C ASP A 124 -22.01 7.06 -16.04
N ALA A 125 -23.27 7.47 -16.18
CA ALA A 125 -24.28 6.72 -16.94
C ALA A 125 -23.85 6.44 -18.38
N VAL A 126 -23.11 7.37 -19.00
CA VAL A 126 -22.53 7.21 -20.35
C VAL A 126 -21.50 6.08 -20.38
N THR A 127 -20.59 6.06 -19.40
CA THR A 127 -19.57 5.02 -19.27
C THR A 127 -20.21 3.66 -19.02
N LEU A 128 -21.20 3.59 -18.14
CA LEU A 128 -21.98 2.37 -17.89
C LEU A 128 -22.69 1.87 -19.16
N GLY A 129 -23.33 2.77 -19.91
CA GLY A 129 -23.98 2.45 -21.18
C GLY A 129 -23.01 1.86 -22.21
N ARG A 130 -21.79 2.42 -22.32
CA ARG A 130 -20.73 1.89 -23.20
C ARG A 130 -20.25 0.50 -22.79
N LEU A 131 -20.13 0.24 -21.48
CA LEU A 131 -19.76 -1.09 -20.96
C LEU A 131 -20.84 -2.14 -21.25
N LEU A 132 -22.12 -1.77 -21.16
CA LEU A 132 -23.23 -2.66 -21.50
C LEU A 132 -23.33 -2.91 -23.01
N ALA A 133 -23.10 -1.87 -23.82
CA ALA A 133 -23.04 -2.02 -25.27
C ALA A 133 -21.92 -2.99 -25.69
N LEU A 134 -20.77 -2.96 -24.99
CA LEU A 134 -19.68 -3.91 -25.20
C LEU A 134 -20.07 -5.37 -24.90
N ASP A 135 -20.86 -5.62 -23.85
CA ASP A 135 -21.35 -6.97 -23.52
C ASP A 135 -22.26 -7.53 -24.62
N GLN A 136 -23.13 -6.69 -25.20
CA GLN A 136 -24.02 -7.09 -26.29
C GLN A 136 -23.27 -7.31 -27.62
N GLN A 137 -22.18 -6.59 -27.86
CA GLN A 137 -21.37 -6.70 -29.08
C GLN A 137 -20.68 -8.06 -29.22
N ILE A 138 -20.46 -8.82 -28.14
CA ILE A 138 -19.87 -10.17 -28.22
C ILE A 138 -20.81 -11.18 -28.88
N TYR A 139 -22.11 -10.92 -28.81
CA TYR A 139 -23.15 -11.78 -29.37
C TYR A 139 -23.72 -11.25 -30.69
N ARG A 140 -23.21 -10.12 -31.20
CA ARG A 140 -23.70 -9.48 -32.43
C ARG A 140 -22.56 -9.43 -33.48
N PRO A 141 -22.86 -9.54 -34.79
CA PRO A 141 -21.84 -9.37 -35.82
C PRO A 141 -21.12 -8.02 -35.71
N PRO A 142 -19.84 -7.95 -36.16
CA PRO A 142 -18.99 -6.77 -36.02
C PRO A 142 -19.61 -5.59 -36.77
N SER A 143 -20.32 -4.77 -36.02
CA SER A 143 -20.85 -3.49 -36.47
C SER A 143 -19.84 -2.42 -36.07
N SER A 144 -19.80 -1.31 -36.81
CA SER A 144 -18.92 -0.16 -36.57
C SER A 144 -19.08 0.36 -35.14
N PHE A 145 -18.28 -0.18 -34.23
CA PHE A 145 -18.28 0.16 -32.81
C PHE A 145 -17.15 1.14 -32.55
N ASP A 146 -17.41 2.13 -31.70
CA ASP A 146 -16.38 3.08 -31.29
C ASP A 146 -15.45 2.42 -30.25
N HIS A 147 -14.45 1.70 -30.77
CA HIS A 147 -13.44 1.00 -29.97
C HIS A 147 -12.70 1.94 -29.04
N ALA A 148 -12.43 3.18 -29.47
CA ALA A 148 -11.73 4.17 -28.66
C ALA A 148 -12.57 4.60 -27.45
N ALA A 149 -13.86 4.85 -27.65
CA ALA A 149 -14.78 5.16 -26.57
C ALA A 149 -14.95 3.99 -25.60
N ALA A 150 -14.97 2.76 -26.09
CA ALA A 150 -15.11 1.55 -25.28
C ALA A 150 -13.87 1.25 -24.44
N VAL A 151 -12.69 1.33 -25.04
CA VAL A 151 -11.41 1.21 -24.34
C VAL A 151 -11.31 2.26 -23.24
N THR A 152 -11.73 3.50 -23.51
CA THR A 152 -11.73 4.58 -22.52
C THR A 152 -12.69 4.27 -21.37
N ALA A 153 -13.91 3.81 -21.67
CA ALA A 153 -14.89 3.44 -20.65
C ALA A 153 -14.40 2.28 -19.76
N VAL A 154 -13.83 1.24 -20.37
CA VAL A 154 -13.24 0.09 -19.66
C VAL A 154 -12.06 0.55 -18.82
N ARG A 155 -11.17 1.39 -19.33
CA ARG A 155 -10.03 1.95 -18.59
C ARG A 155 -10.49 2.75 -17.37
N GLN A 156 -11.52 3.59 -17.52
CA GLN A 156 -12.07 4.39 -16.41
C GLN A 156 -12.65 3.48 -15.33
N TRP A 157 -13.46 2.51 -15.72
CA TRP A 157 -14.04 1.55 -14.78
C TRP A 157 -12.96 0.73 -14.07
N LEU A 158 -11.96 0.20 -14.78
CA LEU A 158 -10.87 -0.58 -14.18
C LEU A 158 -10.08 0.23 -13.16
N ARG A 159 -9.77 1.50 -13.44
CA ARG A 159 -9.06 2.38 -12.50
C ARG A 159 -9.83 2.57 -11.19
N LEU A 160 -11.16 2.63 -11.25
CA LEU A 160 -12.03 2.70 -10.08
C LEU A 160 -12.15 1.33 -9.39
N ALA A 161 -12.35 0.26 -10.15
CA ALA A 161 -12.44 -1.10 -9.63
C ALA A 161 -11.24 -1.46 -8.77
N LEU A 162 -10.07 -1.18 -9.33
CA LEU A 162 -8.81 -1.54 -8.72
C LEU A 162 -8.54 -0.78 -7.41
N LYS A 163 -9.25 0.33 -7.13
CA LYS A 163 -9.22 1.04 -5.84
C LYS A 163 -10.16 0.33 -4.84
N PRO A 164 -9.64 -0.29 -3.75
CA PRO A 164 -10.48 -1.02 -2.80
C PRO A 164 -11.44 -0.12 -2.02
N ALA A 165 -11.17 1.20 -1.96
CA ALA A 165 -12.00 2.16 -1.23
C ALA A 165 -13.24 2.63 -2.01
N THR A 166 -13.32 2.37 -3.31
CA THR A 166 -14.39 2.91 -4.18
C THR A 166 -15.52 1.93 -4.45
N TRP A 167 -15.41 0.69 -3.97
CA TRP A 167 -16.54 -0.23 -4.02
C TRP A 167 -17.57 0.20 -2.99
N ARG A 168 -18.73 0.71 -3.44
CA ARG A 168 -19.84 0.93 -2.52
C ARG A 168 -20.23 -0.43 -1.95
N ARG A 169 -19.97 -0.62 -0.65
CA ARG A 169 -20.55 -1.75 0.07
C ARG A 169 -22.05 -1.56 -0.05
N THR A 170 -22.74 -2.57 -0.60
CA THR A 170 -24.18 -2.69 -0.44
C THR A 170 -24.41 -2.79 1.05
N THR A 171 -24.65 -1.66 1.73
CA THR A 171 -25.33 -1.67 3.00
C THR A 171 -26.73 -2.13 2.66
N GLN A 172 -26.92 -3.44 2.60
CA GLN A 172 -28.22 -4.07 2.45
C GLN A 172 -28.89 -3.99 3.83
N GLU A 173 -29.29 -2.77 4.18
CA GLU A 173 -30.27 -2.47 5.21
C GLU A 173 -31.65 -2.64 4.55
N GLN A 174 -32.00 -3.88 4.23
CA GLN A 174 -33.40 -4.28 4.11
C GLN A 174 -33.72 -4.89 5.48
N ALA A 175 -34.28 -4.22 6.49
CA ALA A 175 -35.41 -3.29 6.49
C ALA A 175 -36.53 -3.83 5.59
N HIS A 176 -37.46 -4.55 6.23
CA HIS A 176 -38.66 -5.21 5.70
C HIS A 176 -38.51 -6.67 5.27
N ALA A 177 -38.63 -7.56 6.26
CA ALA A 177 -39.73 -8.53 6.32
C ALA A 177 -39.91 -9.00 7.77
#